data_AF-X0VKT4-F1
#
_entry.id   AF-X0VKT4-F1
#
_cell.length_a   1.000
_cell.length_b   1.000
_cell.length_c   1.000
_cell.angle_alpha   90.00
_cell.angle_beta   90.00
_cell.angle_gamma   90.00
#
_symmetry.space_group_name_H-M   'P 1'
#
loop_
_entity.id
_entity.type
_entity.pdbx_description
1 polymer ?
#
loop_
_entity_poly.entity_id
_entity_poly.type
_entity_poly.pdbx_seq_one_letter_code
_entity_poly.pdbx_strand_id
1 'polypeptide(L)'
;LACRTRTDELPSKITLLPLPLFRLVGDLSVDTGSWFAQMGQRVESWIHTLRPFESDGEEERMSDDKAQEVYELDRCIECGCCIAACATAQMREDFLGAAGLLRIARFLVDPRDQRTEADVFDVVATDDGVFGCIGLLACHDYCPKGLPLMEQLAYLRRKMALATLRRRDGNGRRGKAKEPPAGEPEPSPVVTDSPPSQKA
;
A
#
# COMPACT_ATOMS: atom_id res chain seq x y z
N LEU A 1 6.86 -6.14 -17.01
CA LEU A 1 5.55 -6.65 -17.49
C LEU A 1 5.81 -7.54 -18.69
N ALA A 2 5.42 -8.82 -18.66
CA ALA A 2 5.78 -9.78 -19.71
C ALA A 2 5.41 -9.30 -21.13
N CYS A 3 4.20 -8.77 -21.32
CA CYS A 3 3.74 -8.26 -22.62
C CYS A 3 4.47 -7.00 -23.14
N ARG A 4 5.28 -6.34 -22.31
CA ARG A 4 6.09 -5.16 -22.67
C ARG A 4 7.59 -5.42 -22.63
N THR A 5 8.00 -6.66 -22.34
CA THR A 5 9.41 -7.05 -22.27
C THR A 5 9.77 -7.75 -23.57
N ARG A 6 10.71 -7.19 -24.33
CA ARG A 6 11.10 -7.73 -25.63
C ARG A 6 12.33 -8.63 -25.50
N THR A 7 12.32 -9.75 -26.23
CA THR A 7 13.40 -10.75 -26.16
C THR A 7 14.70 -10.28 -26.81
N ASP A 8 14.65 -9.32 -27.73
CA ASP A 8 15.83 -8.73 -28.37
C ASP A 8 16.61 -7.77 -27.46
N GLU A 9 16.01 -7.35 -26.34
CA GLU A 9 16.64 -6.51 -25.31
C GLU A 9 17.21 -7.34 -24.14
N LEU A 10 17.16 -8.68 -24.22
CA LEU A 10 17.52 -9.60 -23.14
C LEU A 10 18.64 -10.57 -23.53
N PRO A 11 19.31 -11.21 -22.54
CA PRO A 11 20.27 -12.28 -22.80
C PRO A 11 19.63 -13.49 -23.52
N SER A 12 20.47 -14.32 -24.15
CA SER A 12 20.03 -15.52 -24.88
C SER A 12 19.28 -16.55 -24.02
N LYS A 13 19.56 -16.58 -22.72
CA LYS A 13 18.85 -17.40 -21.74
C LYS A 13 18.03 -16.49 -20.84
N ILE A 14 16.71 -16.68 -20.86
CA ILE A 14 15.75 -15.90 -20.06
C ILE A 14 15.16 -16.83 -18.99
N THR A 15 15.26 -16.43 -17.73
CA THR A 15 14.62 -17.13 -16.60
C THR A 15 13.39 -16.34 -16.18
N LEU A 16 12.24 -17.02 -16.09
CA LEU A 16 10.98 -16.43 -15.64
C LEU A 16 10.61 -17.03 -14.27
N LEU A 17 10.21 -16.16 -13.34
CA LEU A 17 9.75 -16.53 -12.01
C LEU A 17 8.39 -15.86 -11.75
N PRO A 18 7.51 -16.46 -10.95
CA PRO A 18 6.30 -15.79 -10.47
C PRO A 18 6.68 -14.55 -9.64
N LEU A 19 5.77 -13.57 -9.55
CA LEU A 19 6.00 -12.43 -8.67
C LEU A 19 6.06 -12.93 -7.21
N PRO A 20 7.12 -12.60 -6.44
CA PRO A 20 7.19 -12.94 -5.01
C PRO A 20 6.09 -12.21 -4.22
N LEU A 21 5.94 -12.58 -2.94
CA LEU A 21 4.89 -12.15 -2.00
C LEU A 21 3.48 -12.70 -2.31
N PHE A 22 3.05 -12.65 -3.56
CA PHE A 22 1.69 -13.03 -3.90
C PHE A 22 1.48 -14.55 -3.79
N ARG A 23 0.27 -14.95 -3.39
CA ARG A 23 -0.12 -16.36 -3.32
C ARG A 23 0.04 -17.02 -4.69
N LEU A 24 0.90 -18.03 -4.76
CA LEU A 24 1.12 -18.81 -5.98
C LEU A 24 -0.13 -19.64 -6.30
N VAL A 25 -0.61 -19.54 -7.54
CA VAL A 25 -1.68 -20.39 -8.07
C VAL A 25 -1.05 -21.59 -8.79
N GLY A 26 -0.07 -21.33 -9.66
CA GLY A 26 0.68 -22.34 -10.41
C GLY A 26 1.56 -21.70 -11.48
N ASP A 27 2.72 -22.29 -11.75
CA ASP A 27 3.72 -21.78 -12.69
C ASP A 27 4.11 -20.31 -12.44
N LEU A 28 3.71 -19.40 -13.35
CA LEU A 28 3.93 -17.96 -13.26
C LEU A 28 2.68 -17.20 -12.79
N SER A 29 1.58 -17.90 -12.54
CA SER A 29 0.32 -17.32 -12.11
C SER A 29 0.30 -17.14 -10.60
N VAL A 30 0.05 -15.90 -10.17
CA VAL A 30 -0.09 -15.51 -8.76
C VAL A 30 -1.37 -14.70 -8.58
N ASP A 31 -1.92 -14.70 -7.37
CA ASP A 31 -3.13 -13.95 -7.03
C ASP A 31 -2.79 -12.53 -6.56
N THR A 32 -2.60 -11.61 -7.50
CA THR A 32 -2.49 -10.18 -7.19
C THR A 32 -3.85 -9.55 -6.88
N GLY A 33 -4.92 -10.01 -7.53
CA GLY A 33 -6.25 -9.41 -7.44
C GLY A 33 -6.82 -9.41 -6.03
N SER A 34 -6.75 -10.55 -5.32
CA SER A 34 -7.21 -10.64 -3.94
C SER A 34 -6.42 -9.72 -3.01
N TRP A 35 -5.09 -9.62 -3.21
CA TRP A 35 -4.25 -8.72 -2.42
C TRP A 35 -4.63 -7.25 -2.63
N PHE A 36 -4.82 -6.83 -3.88
CA PHE A 36 -5.24 -5.45 -4.20
C PHE A 36 -6.65 -5.14 -3.71
N ALA A 37 -7.58 -6.09 -3.76
CA ALA A 37 -8.92 -5.93 -3.20
C ALA A 37 -8.87 -5.72 -1.68
N GLN A 38 -8.08 -6.51 -0.95
CA GLN A 38 -7.89 -6.36 0.50
C GLN A 38 -7.19 -5.03 0.84
N MET A 39 -6.14 -4.67 0.12
CA MET A 39 -5.48 -3.36 0.27
C MET A 39 -6.47 -2.22 0.01
N GLY A 40 -7.27 -2.31 -1.05
CA GLY A 40 -8.28 -1.33 -1.41
C GLY A 40 -9.34 -1.16 -0.32
N GLN A 41 -9.76 -2.24 0.35
CA GLN A 41 -10.64 -2.17 1.52
C GLN A 41 -9.93 -1.50 2.71
N ARG A 42 -8.68 -1.87 3.00
CA ARG A 42 -7.91 -1.34 4.13
C ARG A 42 -7.65 0.17 4.05
N VAL A 43 -7.49 0.71 2.84
CA VAL A 43 -7.31 2.16 2.61
C VAL A 43 -8.61 2.89 2.27
N GLU A 44 -9.73 2.17 2.28
CA GLU A 44 -11.03 2.65 1.86
C GLU A 44 -10.97 3.39 0.51
N SER A 45 -10.62 2.62 -0.52
CA SER A 45 -10.28 3.09 -1.85
C SER A 45 -11.51 3.53 -2.69
N TRP A 46 -12.29 4.46 -2.14
CA TRP A 46 -13.45 5.10 -2.76
C TRP A 46 -13.54 6.55 -2.29
N ILE A 47 -14.36 7.36 -2.95
CA ILE A 47 -14.62 8.74 -2.53
C ILE A 47 -15.46 8.73 -1.25
N HIS A 48 -15.00 9.42 -0.22
CA HIS A 48 -15.78 9.69 0.99
C HIS A 48 -16.42 11.05 0.89
N THR A 49 -17.74 11.11 0.84
CA THR A 49 -18.47 12.38 0.81
C THR A 49 -19.80 12.24 1.52
N LEU A 50 -20.20 13.29 2.25
CA LEU A 50 -21.53 13.43 2.81
C LEU A 50 -22.51 14.07 1.81
N ARG A 51 -22.01 14.51 0.66
CA ARG A 51 -22.86 15.12 -0.37
C ARG A 51 -23.71 14.04 -1.03
N PRO A 52 -25.03 14.28 -1.19
CA PRO A 52 -25.88 13.36 -1.92
C PRO A 52 -25.43 13.28 -3.39
N PHE A 53 -25.55 12.10 -3.98
CA PHE A 53 -25.32 11.92 -5.41
C PHE A 53 -26.57 12.35 -6.18
N GLU A 54 -26.42 13.35 -7.03
CA GLU A 54 -27.47 13.85 -7.92
C GLU A 54 -27.18 13.34 -9.34
N SER A 55 -27.91 12.32 -9.79
CA SER A 55 -27.63 11.66 -11.08
C SER A 55 -27.95 12.53 -12.30
N ASP A 56 -28.83 13.52 -12.14
CA ASP A 56 -29.31 14.45 -13.14
C ASP A 56 -28.79 15.89 -12.92
N GLY A 57 -27.95 16.10 -11.90
CA GLY A 57 -27.29 17.37 -11.63
C GLY A 57 -26.07 17.62 -12.53
N GLU A 58 -25.66 18.88 -12.65
CA GLU A 58 -24.37 19.23 -13.25
C GLU A 58 -23.22 18.76 -12.35
N GLU A 59 -22.10 18.37 -12.95
CA GLU A 59 -20.90 18.04 -12.20
C GLU A 59 -20.33 19.25 -11.47
N GLU A 60 -19.70 19.03 -10.33
CA GLU A 60 -18.92 20.07 -9.69
C GLU A 60 -17.69 20.40 -10.54
N ARG A 61 -17.52 21.69 -10.86
CA ARG A 61 -16.39 22.16 -11.65
C ARG A 61 -15.07 21.88 -10.95
N MET A 62 -14.17 21.22 -11.66
CA MET A 62 -12.78 20.99 -11.27
C MET A 62 -11.87 21.66 -12.30
N SER A 63 -10.79 22.31 -11.85
CA SER A 63 -9.80 22.84 -12.79
C SER A 63 -9.03 21.70 -13.47
N ASP A 64 -8.59 21.92 -14.71
CA ASP A 64 -7.82 20.93 -15.47
C ASP A 64 -6.56 20.49 -14.73
N ASP A 65 -5.84 21.43 -14.10
CA ASP A 65 -4.65 21.14 -13.29
C ASP A 65 -4.97 20.17 -12.15
N LYS A 66 -6.11 20.38 -11.46
CA LYS A 66 -6.53 19.51 -10.34
C LYS A 66 -6.95 18.13 -10.85
N ALA A 67 -7.67 18.07 -11.96
CA ALA A 67 -8.05 16.81 -12.59
C ALA A 67 -6.82 16.01 -13.03
N GLN A 68 -5.80 16.69 -13.56
CA GLN A 68 -4.54 16.09 -13.97
C GLN A 68 -3.73 15.56 -12.78
N GLU A 69 -3.68 16.28 -11.66
CA GLU A 69 -3.05 15.80 -10.42
C GLU A 69 -3.69 14.49 -9.93
N VAL A 70 -5.02 14.43 -9.89
CA VAL A 70 -5.75 13.21 -9.51
C VAL A 70 -5.44 12.09 -10.48
N TYR A 71 -5.56 12.36 -11.79
CA TYR A 71 -5.33 11.38 -12.84
C TYR A 71 -3.92 10.80 -12.77
N GLU A 72 -2.90 11.63 -12.52
CA GLU A 72 -1.52 11.17 -12.44
C GLU A 72 -1.33 10.06 -11.41
N LEU A 73 -1.96 10.20 -10.23
CA LEU A 73 -1.89 9.20 -9.17
C LEU A 73 -2.84 8.01 -9.40
N ASP A 74 -3.93 8.23 -10.13
CA ASP A 74 -4.94 7.20 -10.44
C ASP A 74 -4.55 6.28 -11.61
N ARG A 75 -3.48 6.59 -12.34
CA ARG A 75 -2.92 5.77 -13.44
C ARG A 75 -2.36 4.41 -12.99
N CYS A 76 -2.40 4.09 -11.69
CA CYS A 76 -2.01 2.80 -11.16
C CYS A 76 -2.87 1.68 -11.74
N ILE A 77 -2.22 0.65 -12.29
CA ILE A 77 -2.89 -0.50 -12.93
C ILE A 77 -2.86 -1.76 -12.07
N GLU A 78 -2.51 -1.64 -10.79
CA GLU A 78 -2.50 -2.77 -9.83
C GLU A 78 -1.70 -4.01 -10.29
N CYS A 79 -0.62 -3.79 -11.05
CA CYS A 79 0.19 -4.88 -11.60
C CYS A 79 1.05 -5.65 -10.58
N GLY A 80 1.14 -5.17 -9.33
CA GLY A 80 1.94 -5.79 -8.27
C GLY A 80 3.47 -5.61 -8.36
N CYS A 81 4.02 -5.06 -9.45
CA CYS A 81 5.48 -4.93 -9.61
C CYS A 81 6.16 -4.14 -8.47
N CYS A 82 5.56 -3.04 -8.03
CA CYS A 82 6.11 -2.23 -6.94
C CYS A 82 6.08 -2.93 -5.57
N ILE A 83 5.15 -3.87 -5.41
CA ILE A 83 5.00 -4.68 -4.19
C ILE A 83 6.02 -5.81 -4.21
N ALA A 84 6.08 -6.57 -5.30
CA ALA A 84 7.06 -7.64 -5.50
C ALA A 84 8.51 -7.15 -5.41
N ALA A 85 8.81 -5.95 -5.89
CA ALA A 85 10.15 -5.35 -5.81
C ALA A 85 10.52 -4.86 -4.39
N CYS A 86 9.56 -4.74 -3.47
CA CYS A 86 9.79 -4.16 -2.15
C CYS A 86 10.22 -5.23 -1.14
N ALA A 87 11.48 -5.21 -0.70
CA ALA A 87 11.95 -6.14 0.32
C ALA A 87 11.20 -5.97 1.66
N THR A 88 10.79 -4.75 2.03
CA THR A 88 9.94 -4.53 3.22
C THR A 88 8.63 -5.31 3.13
N ALA A 89 7.94 -5.26 1.98
CA ALA A 89 6.71 -6.02 1.79
C ALA A 89 6.96 -7.53 1.88
N GLN A 90 8.08 -8.02 1.33
CA GLN A 90 8.45 -9.44 1.42
C GLN A 90 8.78 -9.91 2.85
N MET A 91 9.25 -9.03 3.72
CA MET A 91 9.56 -9.36 5.12
C MET A 91 8.39 -9.12 6.08
N ARG A 92 7.44 -8.27 5.70
CA ARG A 92 6.31 -7.84 6.54
C ARG A 92 5.04 -7.87 5.70
N GLU A 93 4.28 -8.94 5.83
CA GLU A 93 3.07 -9.18 5.02
C GLU A 93 2.01 -8.07 5.22
N ASP A 94 1.95 -7.51 6.42
CA ASP A 94 1.02 -6.42 6.76
C ASP A 94 1.45 -5.05 6.24
N PHE A 95 2.63 -4.91 5.61
CA PHE A 95 3.06 -3.64 5.06
C PHE A 95 2.17 -3.19 3.89
N LEU A 96 1.60 -1.99 4.00
CA LEU A 96 0.64 -1.42 3.04
C LEU A 96 1.20 -1.29 1.63
N GLY A 97 2.53 -1.17 1.51
CA GLY A 97 3.23 -1.10 0.24
C GLY A 97 3.09 0.25 -0.47
N ALA A 98 3.91 0.43 -1.49
CA ALA A 98 3.92 1.68 -2.26
C ALA A 98 2.57 1.93 -2.97
N ALA A 99 1.89 0.88 -3.41
CA ALA A 99 0.60 1.01 -4.08
C ALA A 99 -0.50 1.52 -3.15
N GLY A 100 -0.59 1.01 -1.91
CA GLY A 100 -1.59 1.48 -0.96
C GLY A 100 -1.32 2.89 -0.46
N LEU A 101 -0.05 3.24 -0.22
CA LEU A 101 0.33 4.60 0.12
C LEU A 101 0.04 5.58 -1.04
N LEU A 102 0.32 5.20 -2.29
CA LEU A 102 -0.07 5.99 -3.46
C LEU A 102 -1.59 6.16 -3.54
N ARG A 103 -2.37 5.11 -3.27
CA ARG A 103 -3.83 5.15 -3.30
C ARG A 103 -4.38 6.16 -2.29
N ILE A 104 -3.82 6.22 -1.08
CA ILE A 104 -4.21 7.22 -0.09
C ILE A 104 -3.83 8.63 -0.57
N ALA A 105 -2.63 8.83 -1.11
CA ALA A 105 -2.23 10.11 -1.68
C ALA A 105 -3.18 10.57 -2.80
N ARG A 106 -3.61 9.65 -3.67
CA ARG A 106 -4.59 9.89 -4.74
C ARG A 106 -5.93 10.41 -4.23
N PHE A 107 -6.42 9.93 -3.08
CA PHE A 107 -7.66 10.44 -2.48
C PHE A 107 -7.46 11.75 -1.73
N LEU A 108 -6.33 11.92 -1.04
CA LEU A 108 -6.04 13.17 -0.32
C LEU A 108 -5.89 14.40 -1.23
N VAL A 109 -5.60 14.22 -2.52
CA VAL A 109 -5.54 15.32 -3.51
C VAL A 109 -6.86 15.55 -4.23
N ASP A 110 -7.81 14.61 -4.15
CA ASP A 110 -9.08 14.67 -4.86
C ASP A 110 -10.09 15.52 -4.07
N PRO A 111 -10.55 16.67 -4.61
CA PRO A 111 -11.46 17.56 -3.88
C PRO A 111 -12.84 16.94 -3.62
N ARG A 112 -13.17 15.82 -4.29
CA ARG A 112 -14.42 15.11 -4.06
C ARG A 112 -14.38 14.29 -2.78
N ASP A 113 -13.20 13.89 -2.32
CA ASP A 113 -12.99 13.17 -1.07
C ASP A 113 -12.89 14.16 0.09
N GLN A 114 -13.74 13.97 1.09
CA GLN A 114 -13.84 14.85 2.26
C GLN A 114 -12.98 14.37 3.44
N ARG A 115 -12.24 13.26 3.29
CA ARG A 115 -11.29 12.82 4.32
C ARG A 115 -10.17 13.82 4.46
N THR A 116 -9.85 14.10 5.71
CA THR A 116 -8.69 14.88 6.12
C THR A 116 -7.50 13.97 6.38
N GLU A 117 -6.32 14.56 6.56
CA GLU A 117 -5.11 13.84 7.01
C GLU A 117 -5.33 13.12 8.34
N ALA A 118 -6.23 13.63 9.20
CA ALA A 118 -6.52 13.01 10.49
C ALA A 118 -7.33 11.71 10.33
N ASP A 119 -8.18 11.61 9.30
CA ASP A 119 -9.03 10.44 9.06
C ASP A 119 -8.22 9.26 8.53
N VAL A 120 -7.18 9.52 7.74
CA VAL A 120 -6.27 8.48 7.22
C VAL A 120 -5.08 8.21 8.13
N PHE A 121 -4.90 9.00 9.20
CA PHE A 121 -3.71 8.95 10.05
C PHE A 121 -3.49 7.55 10.64
N ASP A 122 -4.52 6.92 11.18
CA ASP A 122 -4.37 5.63 11.87
C ASP A 122 -4.07 4.46 10.91
N VAL A 123 -4.29 4.64 9.60
CA VAL A 123 -3.90 3.67 8.56
C VAL A 123 -2.49 3.97 8.04
N VAL A 124 -2.15 5.25 7.84
CA VAL A 124 -0.88 5.66 7.21
C VAL A 124 0.25 5.75 8.23
N ALA A 125 0.01 6.29 9.42
CA ALA A 125 1.03 6.67 10.40
C ALA A 125 1.41 5.50 11.33
N THR A 126 1.60 4.31 10.77
CA THR A 126 1.90 3.07 11.50
C THR A 126 3.18 2.40 10.97
N ASP A 127 3.67 1.40 11.71
CA ASP A 127 4.82 0.57 11.29
C ASP A 127 4.51 -0.31 10.06
N ASP A 128 3.22 -0.55 9.80
CA ASP A 128 2.73 -1.22 8.60
C ASP A 128 2.37 -0.21 7.48
N GLY A 129 2.26 1.07 7.81
CA GLY A 129 2.01 2.17 6.89
C GLY A 129 3.28 2.86 6.42
N VAL A 130 3.27 4.18 6.34
CA VAL A 130 4.37 4.98 5.78
C VAL A 130 5.66 4.90 6.60
N PHE A 131 5.59 4.64 7.91
CA PHE A 131 6.77 4.56 8.77
C PHE A 131 7.50 3.20 8.66
N GLY A 132 6.81 2.16 8.21
CA GLY A 132 7.42 0.89 7.82
C GLY A 132 8.31 0.97 6.58
N CYS A 133 8.08 1.97 5.72
CA CYS A 133 8.89 2.17 4.52
C CYS A 133 10.32 2.56 4.92
N ILE A 134 11.33 1.83 4.44
CA ILE A 134 12.74 2.16 4.73
C ILE A 134 13.44 2.90 3.58
N GLY A 135 12.71 3.28 2.53
CA GLY A 135 13.26 4.08 1.43
C GLY A 135 14.18 3.31 0.47
N LEU A 136 13.88 2.02 0.18
CA LEU A 136 14.63 1.23 -0.82
C LEU A 136 14.42 1.71 -2.26
N LEU A 137 13.30 2.38 -2.54
CA LEU A 137 12.92 2.96 -3.83
C LEU A 137 12.79 2.00 -5.03
N ALA A 138 13.03 0.70 -4.86
CA ALA A 138 12.75 -0.30 -5.90
C ALA A 138 11.30 -0.24 -6.45
N CYS A 139 10.34 0.14 -5.61
CA CYS A 139 8.95 0.37 -6.05
C CYS A 139 8.82 1.45 -7.12
N HIS A 140 9.61 2.53 -7.02
CA HIS A 140 9.67 3.63 -7.98
C HIS A 140 10.37 3.17 -9.27
N ASP A 141 11.54 2.56 -9.15
CA ASP A 141 12.37 2.14 -10.29
C ASP A 141 11.68 1.10 -11.18
N TYR A 142 10.91 0.18 -10.58
CA TYR A 142 10.20 -0.88 -11.30
C TYR A 142 8.76 -0.56 -11.67
N CYS A 143 8.27 0.66 -11.40
CA CYS A 143 6.89 1.03 -11.76
C CYS A 143 6.74 1.17 -13.28
N PRO A 144 5.96 0.31 -13.97
CA PRO A 144 5.86 0.34 -15.44
C PRO A 144 5.07 1.56 -15.98
N LYS A 145 4.44 2.31 -15.08
CA LYS A 145 3.65 3.52 -15.36
C LYS A 145 4.43 4.81 -15.07
N GLY A 146 5.61 4.72 -14.45
CA GLY A 146 6.41 5.89 -14.07
C GLY A 146 5.71 6.79 -13.06
N LEU A 147 4.96 6.22 -12.11
CA LEU A 147 4.24 6.99 -11.10
C LEU A 147 5.25 7.65 -10.14
N PRO A 148 4.94 8.84 -9.59
CA PRO A 148 5.83 9.59 -8.70
C PRO A 148 5.88 8.99 -7.27
N LEU A 149 6.17 7.69 -7.17
CA LEU A 149 6.10 6.94 -5.91
C LEU A 149 7.08 7.47 -4.86
N MET A 150 8.31 7.84 -5.24
CA MET A 150 9.29 8.40 -4.31
C MET A 150 8.75 9.68 -3.67
N GLU A 151 8.24 10.58 -4.50
CA GLU A 151 7.71 11.88 -4.09
C GLU A 151 6.50 11.71 -3.17
N GLN A 152 5.57 10.82 -3.53
CA GLN A 152 4.36 10.57 -2.74
C GLN A 152 4.67 9.90 -1.40
N LEU A 153 5.59 8.95 -1.36
CA LEU A 153 6.05 8.33 -0.10
C LEU A 153 6.69 9.37 0.82
N ALA A 154 7.56 10.23 0.26
CA ALA A 154 8.20 11.30 1.03
C ALA A 154 7.19 12.35 1.52
N TYR A 155 6.22 12.71 0.67
CA TYR A 155 5.13 13.63 1.02
C TYR A 155 4.29 13.11 2.17
N LEU A 156 3.79 11.87 2.08
CA LEU A 156 2.99 11.25 3.13
C LEU A 156 3.79 11.12 4.43
N ARG A 157 5.06 10.69 4.36
CA ARG A 157 5.91 10.55 5.55
C ARG A 157 6.08 11.87 6.29
N ARG A 158 6.34 12.96 5.56
CA ARG A 158 6.45 14.31 6.15
C ARG A 158 5.14 14.76 6.78
N LYS A 159 4.02 14.58 6.07
CA LYS A 159 2.69 14.95 6.59
C LYS A 159 2.34 14.20 7.86
N MET A 160 2.50 12.88 7.86
CA MET A 160 2.22 12.06 9.04
C MET A 160 3.16 12.39 10.21
N ALA A 161 4.45 12.63 9.95
CA ALA A 161 5.38 13.04 11.01
C ALA A 161 4.97 14.38 11.66
N LEU A 162 4.59 15.38 10.84
CA LEU A 162 4.11 16.67 11.34
C LEU A 162 2.79 16.52 12.11
N ALA A 163 1.87 15.68 11.64
CA ALA A 163 0.63 15.38 12.34
C ALA A 163 0.89 14.73 13.71
N THR A 164 1.85 13.80 13.82
CA THR A 164 2.27 13.20 15.09
C THR A 164 2.79 14.24 16.07
N LEU A 165 3.64 15.17 15.61
CA LEU A 165 4.18 16.25 16.45
C LEU A 165 3.08 17.19 16.94
N ARG A 166 2.18 17.63 16.05
CA ARG A 166 1.04 18.49 16.41
C ARG A 166 0.11 17.84 17.44
N ARG A 167 -0.15 16.54 17.30
CA ARG A 167 -0.93 15.77 18.29
C ARG A 167 -0.22 15.69 19.65
N ARG A 168 1.11 15.59 19.65
CA ARG A 168 1.91 15.58 20.88
C ARG A 168 1.89 16.93 21.60
N ASP A 169 2.01 18.02 20.85
CA ASP A 169 2.02 19.38 21.40
C ASP A 169 0.62 19.84 21.85
N GLY A 170 -0.43 19.42 21.13
CA GLY A 170 -1.83 19.66 21.50
C GLY A 170 -2.32 18.83 22.70
N ASN A 171 -1.67 17.71 23.02
CA ASN A 171 -2.02 16.81 24.12
C ASN A 171 -1.10 16.93 25.35
N GLY A 172 -0.52 18.11 25.58
CA GLY A 172 0.21 18.45 26.82
C GLY A 172 -0.63 18.40 28.12
N ARG A 173 -1.90 17.97 28.05
CA ARG A 173 -2.76 17.68 29.21
C ARG A 173 -3.71 16.50 28.94
N ARG A 174 -3.19 15.29 28.72
CA ARG A 174 -3.79 14.02 29.21
C ARG A 174 -2.90 12.85 28.82
N GLY A 175 -2.06 12.45 29.76
CA GLY A 175 -1.49 11.12 29.76
C GLY A 175 -2.61 10.09 29.94
N LYS A 176 -2.64 9.09 29.08
CA LYS A 176 -2.53 7.66 29.43
C LYS A 176 -2.07 6.94 28.16
N ALA A 177 -0.84 6.44 28.17
CA ALA A 177 -0.50 5.34 27.28
C ALA A 177 -1.52 4.23 27.55
N LYS A 178 -2.20 3.76 26.50
CA LYS A 178 -3.08 2.61 26.62
C LYS A 178 -2.15 1.41 26.86
N GLU A 179 -2.15 0.91 28.09
CA GLU A 179 -1.50 -0.34 28.46
C GLU A 179 -1.97 -1.43 27.49
N PRO A 180 -1.08 -2.29 26.96
CA PRO A 180 -1.50 -3.40 26.14
C PRO A 180 -2.43 -4.29 26.98
N PRO A 181 -3.50 -4.87 26.39
CA PRO A 181 -4.41 -5.72 27.13
C PRO A 181 -3.65 -6.88 27.77
N ALA A 182 -3.82 -7.05 29.08
CA ALA A 182 -3.29 -8.18 29.81
C ALA A 182 -4.03 -9.45 29.37
N GLY A 183 -3.25 -10.44 28.89
CA GLY A 183 -3.71 -11.83 28.74
C GLY A 183 -3.78 -12.31 27.30
N GLU A 184 -2.64 -12.74 26.76
CA GLU A 184 -2.61 -13.85 25.81
C GLU A 184 -2.05 -15.06 26.56
N PRO A 185 -2.73 -16.22 26.56
CA PRO A 185 -2.17 -17.43 27.15
C PRO A 185 -0.95 -17.88 26.34
N GLU A 186 0.11 -18.28 27.05
CA GLU A 186 1.33 -18.82 26.45
C GLU A 186 0.99 -19.89 25.39
N PRO A 187 1.66 -19.88 24.22
CA PRO A 187 1.48 -20.94 23.25
C PRO A 187 1.95 -22.26 23.89
N SER A 188 1.03 -23.22 23.95
CA SER A 188 1.34 -24.58 24.38
C SER A 188 2.48 -25.16 23.52
N PRO A 189 3.40 -25.95 24.10
CA PRO A 189 4.52 -26.51 23.36
C PRO A 189 4.00 -27.33 22.17
N VAL A 190 4.39 -26.93 20.97
CA VAL A 190 4.13 -27.69 19.74
C VAL A 190 4.87 -29.01 19.85
N VAL A 191 4.13 -30.09 20.01
CA VAL A 191 4.62 -31.46 19.86
C VAL A 191 5.03 -31.63 18.39
N THR A 192 6.33 -31.78 18.14
CA THR A 192 6.85 -32.12 16.83
C THR A 192 6.64 -33.62 16.58
N ASP A 193 5.51 -33.99 15.98
CA ASP A 193 5.40 -35.30 15.34
C ASP A 193 6.08 -35.22 13.96
N SER A 194 7.38 -35.50 13.95
CA SER A 194 8.12 -35.87 12.74
C SER A 194 7.62 -37.24 12.27
N PRO A 195 7.10 -37.40 11.05
CA PRO A 195 6.91 -38.73 10.48
C PRO A 195 8.28 -39.36 10.18
N PRO A 196 8.47 -40.66 10.43
CA PRO A 196 9.75 -41.32 10.25
C PRO A 196 10.16 -41.35 8.78
N SER A 197 11.43 -41.03 8.56
CA SER A 197 12.12 -41.20 7.29
C SER A 197 11.98 -42.65 6.79
N GLN A 198 11.23 -42.85 5.72
CA GLN A 198 11.32 -44.08 4.94
C GLN A 198 12.30 -43.86 3.79
N LYS A 199 13.48 -44.44 3.98
CA LYS A 199 14.39 -44.83 2.91
C LYS A 199 13.71 -45.89 2.05
N ALA A 200 13.67 -45.67 0.75
CA ALA A 200 13.77 -46.68 -0.31
C ALA A 200 14.27 -45.99 -1.57
#